data_AF-A0A2Z6USR8-F1
#
_entry.id   AF-A0A2Z6USR8-F1
#
_cell.length_a   1.000
_cell.length_b   1.000
_cell.length_c   1.000
_cell.angle_alpha   90.00
_cell.angle_beta   90.00
_cell.angle_gamma   90.00
#
_symmetry.space_group_name_H-M   'P 1'
#
loop_
_entity.id
_entity.type
_entity.pdbx_description
1 polymer ?
#
loop_
_entity_poly.entity_id
_entity_poly.type
_entity_poly.pdbx_seq_one_letter_code
_entity_poly.pdbx_strand_id
1 'polypeptide(L)'
;MNCLEKKMVQLLRELREDHHVSGVKAEFETEGTRLTEAMRLKEISLKAGVDFNLKIAGCEAIRDIFDAVNLGVDRLIAPMVETGYALQKYLRAARRVLADQGVEDVELLVNIETITACENFQEMLAIPEIKSLDGIVIGRMDLACSLGLTRRDVNSKQVLALALPLAKKAKAAGLTVAIGGGVSLDSFPFFKMFSQGHFDRFETRKVIFNCPQALDNFSLAFQKAIEFELLWLENKKNYYGAIVREDDQRLEILHDLLFG
;
A
#
# COMPACT_ATOMS: atom_id res chain seq x y z
N MET A 1 -9.42 20.63 -6.94
CA MET A 1 -8.09 20.54 -6.31
C MET A 1 -7.65 21.86 -5.69
N ASN A 2 -7.19 21.83 -4.44
CA ASN A 2 -6.58 22.98 -3.76
C ASN A 2 -5.07 23.14 -4.07
N CYS A 3 -4.41 24.12 -3.45
CA CYS A 3 -2.99 24.40 -3.68
C CYS A 3 -2.05 23.25 -3.31
N LEU A 4 -2.29 22.54 -2.20
CA LEU A 4 -1.46 21.39 -1.79
C LEU A 4 -1.65 20.23 -2.76
N GLU A 5 -2.87 19.97 -3.22
CA GLU A 5 -3.17 18.93 -4.20
C GLU A 5 -2.51 19.19 -5.55
N LYS A 6 -2.44 20.45 -5.99
CA LYS A 6 -1.69 20.82 -7.20
C LYS A 6 -0.19 20.56 -7.04
N LYS A 7 0.39 20.85 -5.87
CA LYS A 7 1.80 20.53 -5.56
C LYS A 7 2.03 19.03 -5.56
N MET A 8 1.14 18.25 -4.94
CA MET A 8 1.19 16.79 -4.92
C MET A 8 1.17 16.19 -6.34
N VAL A 9 0.33 16.71 -7.25
CA VAL A 9 0.33 16.28 -8.66
C VAL A 9 1.67 16.56 -9.33
N GLN A 10 2.24 17.76 -9.15
CA GLN A 10 3.52 18.10 -9.76
C GLN A 10 4.65 17.21 -9.24
N LEU A 11 4.68 16.97 -7.93
CA LEU A 11 5.67 16.11 -7.30
C LEU A 11 5.54 14.65 -7.78
N LEU A 12 4.31 14.13 -7.94
CA LEU A 12 4.12 12.77 -8.47
C LEU A 12 4.53 12.65 -9.94
N ARG A 13 4.35 13.70 -10.76
CA ARG A 13 4.84 13.70 -12.15
C ARG A 13 6.35 13.59 -12.21
N GLU A 14 7.05 14.40 -11.41
CA GLU A 14 8.50 14.32 -11.25
C GLU A 14 8.94 12.94 -10.74
N LEU A 15 8.29 12.42 -9.69
CA LEU A 15 8.56 11.09 -9.16
C LEU A 15 8.37 9.98 -10.20
N ARG A 16 7.36 10.08 -11.05
CA ARG A 16 7.12 9.12 -12.13
C ARG A 16 8.21 9.19 -13.20
N GLU A 17 8.54 10.40 -13.63
CA GLU A 17 9.45 10.67 -14.75
C GLU A 17 10.91 10.39 -14.39
N ASP A 18 11.34 10.79 -13.18
CA ASP A 18 12.76 10.78 -12.77
C ASP A 18 13.10 9.72 -11.72
N HIS A 19 12.10 9.16 -11.04
CA HIS A 19 12.29 8.24 -9.91
C HIS A 19 11.55 6.90 -10.06
N HIS A 20 11.02 6.62 -11.24
CA HIS A 20 10.35 5.36 -11.57
C HIS A 20 9.20 5.00 -10.61
N VAL A 21 8.49 6.01 -10.10
CA VAL A 21 7.25 5.79 -9.36
C VAL A 21 6.15 5.31 -10.31
N SER A 22 5.53 4.19 -9.95
CA SER A 22 4.45 3.59 -10.73
C SER A 22 3.08 4.01 -10.22
N GLY A 23 2.95 4.28 -8.91
CA GLY A 23 1.65 4.46 -8.31
C GLY A 23 1.68 4.98 -6.88
N VAL A 24 0.49 5.32 -6.40
CA VAL A 24 0.24 5.64 -4.99
C VAL A 24 -0.73 4.64 -4.38
N LYS A 25 -0.69 4.55 -3.05
CA LYS A 25 -1.50 3.61 -2.27
C LYS A 25 -2.33 4.31 -1.20
N ALA A 26 -3.61 3.94 -1.14
CA ALA A 26 -4.47 4.17 0.02
C ALA A 26 -4.52 2.91 0.89
N GLU A 27 -4.68 3.08 2.21
CA GLU A 27 -4.78 1.95 3.13
C GLU A 27 -6.01 2.14 4.03
N PHE A 28 -6.96 1.22 3.93
CA PHE A 28 -8.09 1.16 4.87
C PHE A 28 -7.70 0.50 6.19
N GLU A 29 -6.76 -0.43 6.16
CA GLU A 29 -6.26 -1.14 7.33
C GLU A 29 -5.56 -0.23 8.34
N THR A 30 -4.40 0.33 7.97
CA THR A 30 -3.52 1.01 8.94
C THR A 30 -3.83 2.49 9.07
N GLU A 31 -4.10 3.18 7.97
CA GLU A 31 -4.41 4.62 8.01
C GLU A 31 -5.87 4.90 8.37
N GLY A 32 -6.75 3.91 8.25
CA GLY A 32 -8.18 4.12 8.29
C GLY A 32 -8.63 5.12 7.23
N THR A 33 -8.03 5.10 6.02
CA THR A 33 -8.35 6.07 4.97
C THR A 33 -9.85 6.06 4.71
N ARG A 34 -10.50 7.22 4.82
CA ARG A 34 -11.94 7.32 4.54
C ARG A 34 -12.18 7.31 3.04
N LEU A 35 -13.35 6.87 2.60
CA LEU A 35 -13.68 6.78 1.17
C LEU A 35 -13.49 8.13 0.44
N THR A 36 -13.92 9.24 1.06
CA THR A 36 -13.74 10.59 0.51
C THR A 36 -12.27 11.00 0.38
N GLU A 37 -11.40 10.52 1.28
CA GLU A 37 -9.96 10.72 1.19
C GLU A 37 -9.37 9.89 0.04
N ALA A 38 -9.77 8.63 -0.07
CA ALA A 38 -9.35 7.76 -1.16
C ALA A 38 -9.74 8.34 -2.54
N MET A 39 -10.95 8.90 -2.67
CA MET A 39 -11.40 9.60 -3.89
C MET A 39 -10.50 10.79 -4.25
N ARG A 40 -10.05 11.56 -3.26
CA ARG A 40 -9.14 12.70 -3.49
C ARG A 40 -7.74 12.23 -3.89
N LEU A 41 -7.22 11.18 -3.23
CA LEU A 41 -5.94 10.60 -3.60
C LEU A 41 -5.98 9.99 -5.01
N LYS A 42 -7.09 9.35 -5.39
CA LYS A 42 -7.36 8.92 -6.76
C LYS A 42 -7.30 10.08 -7.75
N GLU A 43 -7.96 11.21 -7.48
CA GLU A 43 -7.93 12.37 -8.39
C GLU A 43 -6.50 12.90 -8.59
N ILE A 44 -5.71 12.95 -7.51
CA ILE A 44 -4.30 13.33 -7.56
C ILE A 44 -3.50 12.34 -8.42
N SER A 45 -3.67 11.04 -8.17
CA SER A 45 -3.02 9.95 -8.91
C SER A 45 -3.30 10.03 -10.40
N LEU A 46 -4.58 10.15 -10.77
CA LEU A 46 -5.03 10.21 -12.15
C LEU A 46 -4.45 11.42 -12.90
N LYS A 47 -4.39 12.59 -12.25
CA LYS A 47 -3.82 13.79 -12.88
C LYS A 47 -2.29 13.78 -12.97
N ALA A 48 -1.64 13.04 -12.07
CA ALA A 48 -0.21 12.77 -12.18
C ALA A 48 0.09 11.67 -13.22
N GLY A 49 -0.91 10.86 -13.59
CA GLY A 49 -0.77 9.74 -14.50
C GLY A 49 0.06 8.62 -13.90
N VAL A 50 -0.25 8.26 -12.65
CA VAL A 50 0.30 7.11 -11.91
C VAL A 50 -0.85 6.25 -11.38
N ASP A 51 -0.58 4.97 -11.15
CA ASP A 51 -1.56 3.97 -10.69
C ASP A 51 -2.12 4.33 -9.30
N PHE A 52 -3.39 4.03 -9.07
CA PHE A 52 -4.04 4.12 -7.77
C PHE A 52 -4.28 2.72 -7.19
N ASN A 53 -3.69 2.44 -6.04
CA ASN A 53 -3.65 1.12 -5.42
C ASN A 53 -4.37 1.18 -4.06
N LEU A 54 -5.00 0.09 -3.63
CA LEU A 54 -5.73 0.05 -2.36
C LEU A 54 -5.39 -1.20 -1.53
N LYS A 55 -4.90 -0.99 -0.30
CA LYS A 55 -4.83 -2.02 0.73
C LYS A 55 -6.13 -2.04 1.53
N ILE A 56 -6.88 -3.14 1.45
CA ILE A 56 -8.16 -3.32 2.17
C ILE A 56 -7.92 -3.62 3.65
N ALA A 57 -8.95 -3.54 4.50
CA ALA A 57 -8.82 -3.71 5.94
C ALA A 57 -8.62 -5.16 6.40
N GLY A 58 -8.88 -6.15 5.54
CA GLY A 58 -8.74 -7.56 5.86
C GLY A 58 -8.98 -8.45 4.65
N CYS A 59 -8.53 -9.71 4.74
CA CYS A 59 -8.55 -10.64 3.60
C CYS A 59 -9.94 -10.91 3.00
N GLU A 60 -11.02 -10.78 3.76
CA GLU A 60 -12.40 -10.90 3.26
C GLU A 60 -13.24 -9.62 3.52
N ALA A 61 -12.61 -8.45 3.48
CA ALA A 61 -13.32 -7.17 3.61
C ALA A 61 -14.13 -6.86 2.33
N ILE A 62 -15.23 -7.58 2.09
CA ILE A 62 -16.03 -7.51 0.85
C ILE A 62 -16.47 -6.07 0.53
N ARG A 63 -16.83 -5.29 1.55
CA ARG A 63 -17.21 -3.88 1.37
C ARG A 63 -16.07 -3.08 0.74
N ASP A 64 -14.85 -3.27 1.23
CA ASP A 64 -13.65 -2.60 0.74
C ASP A 64 -13.35 -3.01 -0.70
N ILE A 65 -13.63 -4.25 -1.09
CA ILE A 65 -13.51 -4.72 -2.49
C ILE A 65 -14.50 -3.96 -3.39
N PHE A 66 -15.76 -3.78 -2.97
CA PHE A 66 -16.71 -2.95 -3.71
C PHE A 66 -16.25 -1.49 -3.82
N ASP A 67 -15.75 -0.93 -2.72
CA ASP A 67 -15.21 0.43 -2.73
C ASP A 67 -13.98 0.53 -3.64
N ALA A 68 -13.14 -0.50 -3.72
CA ALA A 68 -12.01 -0.60 -4.65
C ALA A 68 -12.46 -0.57 -6.12
N VAL A 69 -13.51 -1.33 -6.46
CA VAL A 69 -14.10 -1.33 -7.80
C VAL A 69 -14.65 0.05 -8.15
N ASN A 70 -15.39 0.68 -7.24
CA ASN A 70 -15.93 2.04 -7.45
C ASN A 70 -14.81 3.08 -7.61
N LEU A 71 -13.69 2.88 -6.90
CA LEU A 71 -12.50 3.71 -7.04
C LEU A 71 -11.71 3.40 -8.32
N GLY A 72 -11.92 2.27 -9.00
CA GLY A 72 -11.17 1.88 -10.18
C GLY A 72 -9.68 1.76 -9.86
N VAL A 73 -9.34 0.95 -8.86
CA VAL A 73 -7.96 0.69 -8.45
C VAL A 73 -7.23 -0.18 -9.48
N ASP A 74 -5.94 0.03 -9.65
CA ASP A 74 -5.09 -0.81 -10.50
C ASP A 74 -4.64 -2.09 -9.76
N ARG A 75 -4.45 -1.97 -8.43
CA ARG A 75 -4.10 -3.11 -7.55
C ARG A 75 -4.93 -3.12 -6.28
N LEU A 76 -5.38 -4.32 -5.91
CA LEU A 76 -6.05 -4.62 -4.66
C LEU A 76 -5.13 -5.46 -3.78
N ILE A 77 -4.81 -4.99 -2.58
CA ILE A 77 -3.87 -5.67 -1.68
C ILE A 77 -4.57 -6.13 -0.41
N ALA A 78 -4.57 -7.45 -0.15
CA ALA A 78 -5.10 -8.03 1.08
C ALA A 78 -4.01 -8.13 2.18
N PRO A 79 -4.23 -7.53 3.37
CA PRO A 79 -3.36 -7.71 4.52
C PRO A 79 -3.58 -9.04 5.25
N MET A 80 -2.60 -9.39 6.10
CA MET A 80 -2.68 -10.39 7.16
C MET A 80 -3.22 -11.74 6.68
N VAL A 81 -2.81 -12.18 5.49
CA VAL A 81 -3.16 -13.49 4.95
C VAL A 81 -2.10 -14.50 5.36
N GLU A 82 -2.44 -15.31 6.36
CA GLU A 82 -1.46 -16.20 6.99
C GLU A 82 -1.62 -17.68 6.62
N THR A 83 -2.69 -18.05 5.91
CA THR A 83 -3.00 -19.44 5.55
C THR A 83 -3.55 -19.56 4.14
N GLY A 84 -3.47 -20.76 3.55
CA GLY A 84 -4.08 -21.06 2.25
C GLY A 84 -5.59 -20.84 2.24
N TYR A 85 -6.27 -21.09 3.36
CA TYR A 85 -7.73 -20.86 3.48
C TYR A 85 -8.08 -19.36 3.46
N ALA A 86 -7.33 -18.53 4.17
CA ALA A 86 -7.52 -17.07 4.13
C ALA A 86 -7.26 -16.52 2.71
N LEU A 87 -6.22 -17.00 2.03
CA LEU A 87 -5.94 -16.63 0.65
C LEU A 87 -7.06 -17.04 -0.31
N GLN A 88 -7.56 -18.27 -0.17
CA GLN A 88 -8.70 -18.75 -0.95
C GLN A 88 -9.93 -17.86 -0.76
N LYS A 89 -10.25 -17.48 0.48
CA LYS A 89 -11.39 -16.61 0.79
C LYS A 89 -11.25 -15.25 0.14
N TYR A 90 -10.07 -14.64 0.23
CA TYR A 90 -9.76 -13.38 -0.45
C TYR A 90 -9.94 -13.48 -1.97
N LEU A 91 -9.27 -14.44 -2.62
CA LEU A 91 -9.28 -14.55 -4.08
C LEU A 91 -10.69 -14.85 -4.62
N ARG A 92 -11.46 -15.71 -3.95
CA ARG A 92 -12.86 -15.98 -4.32
C ARG A 92 -13.74 -14.75 -4.18
N ALA A 93 -13.62 -14.03 -3.07
CA ALA A 93 -14.40 -12.82 -2.84
C ALA A 93 -14.06 -11.74 -3.87
N ALA A 94 -12.77 -11.47 -4.10
CA ALA A 94 -12.29 -10.48 -5.05
C ALA A 94 -12.72 -10.83 -6.48
N ARG A 95 -12.47 -12.05 -6.96
CA ARG A 95 -12.83 -12.47 -8.32
C ARG A 95 -14.34 -12.45 -8.55
N ARG A 96 -15.16 -12.85 -7.57
CA ARG A 96 -16.61 -12.74 -7.67
C ARG A 96 -17.05 -11.29 -7.85
N VAL A 97 -16.61 -10.39 -6.96
CA VAL A 97 -17.02 -8.97 -7.01
C VAL A 97 -16.55 -8.32 -8.31
N LEU A 98 -15.32 -8.57 -8.74
CA LEU A 98 -14.79 -8.04 -10.00
C LEU A 98 -15.58 -8.56 -11.22
N ALA A 99 -15.85 -9.86 -11.28
CA ALA A 99 -16.62 -10.46 -12.38
C ALA A 99 -18.06 -9.93 -12.43
N ASP A 100 -18.73 -9.82 -11.27
CA ASP A 100 -20.09 -9.28 -11.17
C ASP A 100 -20.16 -7.80 -11.64
N GLN A 101 -19.04 -7.09 -11.63
CA GLN A 101 -18.93 -5.69 -12.08
C GLN A 101 -18.29 -5.57 -13.48
N GLY A 102 -17.94 -6.68 -14.14
CA GLY A 102 -17.30 -6.67 -15.46
C GLY A 102 -15.89 -6.08 -15.48
N VAL A 103 -15.17 -6.16 -14.35
CA VAL A 103 -13.81 -5.63 -14.21
C VAL A 103 -12.79 -6.76 -14.33
N GLU A 104 -11.88 -6.65 -15.28
CA GLU A 104 -10.87 -7.69 -15.55
C GLU A 104 -9.45 -7.25 -15.20
N ASP A 105 -9.14 -5.95 -15.31
CA ASP A 105 -7.78 -5.38 -15.27
C ASP A 105 -7.29 -4.96 -13.87
N VAL A 106 -7.72 -5.66 -12.81
CA VAL A 106 -7.26 -5.39 -11.42
C VAL A 106 -6.31 -6.48 -10.97
N GLU A 107 -5.08 -6.11 -10.61
CA GLU A 107 -4.12 -7.05 -10.03
C GLU A 107 -4.49 -7.35 -8.56
N LEU A 108 -4.57 -8.64 -8.22
CA LEU A 108 -4.79 -9.12 -6.86
C LEU A 108 -3.46 -9.44 -6.20
N LEU A 109 -3.15 -8.74 -5.12
CA LEU A 109 -1.94 -8.91 -4.34
C LEU A 109 -2.27 -9.28 -2.90
N VAL A 110 -1.30 -9.91 -2.24
CA VAL A 110 -1.40 -10.26 -0.83
C VAL A 110 -0.15 -9.86 -0.08
N ASN A 111 -0.30 -9.35 1.13
CA ASN A 111 0.83 -9.16 2.03
C ASN A 111 1.21 -10.50 2.68
N ILE A 112 2.48 -10.86 2.54
CA ILE A 112 3.11 -11.90 3.35
C ILE A 112 3.96 -11.17 4.39
N GLU A 113 3.40 -11.02 5.59
CA GLU A 113 3.89 -10.07 6.59
C GLU A 113 3.97 -10.64 8.01
N THR A 114 3.91 -11.97 8.16
CA THR A 114 4.17 -12.65 9.44
C THR A 114 5.00 -13.92 9.23
N ILE A 115 5.63 -14.42 10.29
CA ILE A 115 6.32 -15.72 10.24
C ILE A 115 5.35 -16.86 9.89
N THR A 116 4.13 -16.84 10.43
CA THR A 116 3.09 -17.81 10.10
C THR A 116 2.76 -17.81 8.60
N ALA A 117 2.62 -16.63 7.99
CA ALA A 117 2.43 -16.52 6.54
C ALA A 117 3.64 -17.07 5.75
N CYS A 118 4.86 -16.81 6.22
CA CYS A 118 6.08 -17.32 5.58
C CYS A 118 6.17 -18.86 5.63
N GLU A 119 5.81 -19.46 6.77
CA GLU A 119 5.80 -20.92 6.97
C GLU A 119 4.74 -21.60 6.10
N ASN A 120 3.55 -21.01 6.01
CA ASN A 120 2.43 -21.53 5.22
C ASN A 120 2.51 -21.18 3.72
N PHE A 121 3.48 -20.37 3.29
CA PHE A 121 3.50 -19.85 1.91
C PHE A 121 3.51 -20.95 0.84
N GLN A 122 4.17 -22.08 1.10
CA GLN A 122 4.18 -23.21 0.16
C GLN A 122 2.77 -23.81 -0.01
N GLU A 123 2.01 -23.94 1.06
CA GLU A 123 0.63 -24.42 1.03
C GLU A 123 -0.30 -23.39 0.37
N MET A 124 -0.07 -22.11 0.62
CA MET A 124 -0.78 -21.02 -0.05
C MET A 124 -0.60 -21.07 -1.58
N LEU A 125 0.60 -21.36 -2.06
CA LEU A 125 0.87 -21.52 -3.50
C LEU A 125 0.20 -22.76 -4.12
N ALA A 126 -0.24 -23.73 -3.30
CA ALA A 126 -0.84 -24.98 -3.78
C ALA A 126 -2.37 -24.93 -3.89
N ILE A 127 -3.03 -23.85 -3.47
CA ILE A 127 -4.49 -23.75 -3.54
C ILE A 127 -4.96 -23.65 -5.00
N PRO A 128 -6.15 -24.16 -5.35
CA PRO A 128 -6.67 -24.08 -6.72
C PRO A 128 -6.81 -22.64 -7.26
N GLU A 129 -7.13 -21.70 -6.37
CA GLU A 129 -7.34 -20.29 -6.72
C GLU A 129 -6.06 -19.51 -7.00
N ILE A 130 -4.86 -20.07 -6.78
CA ILE A 130 -3.59 -19.33 -6.85
C ILE A 130 -3.37 -18.62 -8.20
N LYS A 131 -3.96 -19.15 -9.28
CA LYS A 131 -3.92 -18.54 -10.62
C LYS A 131 -4.57 -17.16 -10.70
N SER A 132 -5.36 -16.79 -9.69
CA SER A 132 -5.98 -15.48 -9.56
C SER A 132 -5.09 -14.46 -8.86
N LEU A 133 -3.98 -14.88 -8.25
CA LEU A 133 -3.05 -14.00 -7.55
C LEU A 133 -1.96 -13.51 -8.51
N ASP A 134 -1.74 -12.20 -8.54
CA ASP A 134 -0.79 -11.56 -9.45
C ASP A 134 0.54 -11.22 -8.76
N GLY A 135 0.53 -11.07 -7.43
CA GLY A 135 1.75 -10.76 -6.69
C GLY A 135 1.65 -10.87 -5.18
N ILE A 136 2.80 -10.74 -4.54
CA ILE A 136 2.92 -10.60 -3.09
C ILE A 136 3.61 -9.30 -2.72
N VAL A 137 3.31 -8.79 -1.53
CA VAL A 137 4.06 -7.74 -0.87
C VAL A 137 4.71 -8.33 0.38
N ILE A 138 6.04 -8.25 0.48
CA ILE A 138 6.76 -8.65 1.70
C ILE A 138 6.70 -7.49 2.67
N GLY A 139 5.81 -7.58 3.66
CA GLY A 139 5.59 -6.57 4.70
C GLY A 139 6.61 -6.71 5.83
N ARG A 140 7.76 -6.05 5.72
CA ARG A 140 8.90 -6.28 6.64
C ARG A 140 8.66 -5.82 8.08
N MET A 141 7.81 -4.81 8.28
CA MET A 141 7.52 -4.29 9.62
C MET A 141 6.77 -5.32 10.45
N ASP A 142 5.62 -5.78 9.96
CA ASP A 142 4.83 -6.78 10.66
C ASP A 142 5.56 -8.13 10.71
N LEU A 143 6.40 -8.43 9.71
CA LEU A 143 7.22 -9.63 9.72
C LEU A 143 8.22 -9.58 10.88
N ALA A 144 8.90 -8.45 11.07
CA ALA A 144 9.78 -8.25 12.21
C ALA A 144 9.01 -8.33 13.54
N CYS A 145 7.85 -7.68 13.65
CA CYS A 145 7.01 -7.74 14.86
C CYS A 145 6.54 -9.17 15.18
N SER A 146 6.20 -9.98 14.17
CA SER A 146 5.80 -11.38 14.34
C SER A 146 6.93 -12.28 14.86
N LEU A 147 8.19 -11.84 14.73
CA LEU A 147 9.38 -12.48 15.30
C LEU A 147 9.72 -11.98 16.71
N GLY A 148 8.89 -11.10 17.29
CA GLY A 148 9.20 -10.41 18.54
C GLY A 148 10.28 -9.33 18.41
N LEU A 149 10.58 -8.88 17.18
CA LEU A 149 11.54 -7.82 16.91
C LEU A 149 10.84 -6.45 16.84
N THR A 150 11.62 -5.38 16.69
CA THR A 150 11.12 -4.01 16.65
C THR A 150 11.32 -3.36 15.29
N ARG A 151 10.80 -2.13 15.14
CA ARG A 151 11.06 -1.27 13.97
C ARG A 151 12.55 -1.08 13.64
N ARG A 152 13.44 -1.18 14.63
CA ARG A 152 14.89 -1.04 14.43
C ARG A 152 15.49 -2.24 13.69
N ASP A 153 14.78 -3.36 13.70
CA ASP A 153 15.26 -4.66 13.24
C ASP A 153 14.69 -5.04 11.86
N VAL A 154 13.91 -4.16 11.20
CA VAL A 154 13.29 -4.42 9.89
C VAL A 154 14.30 -4.73 8.78
N ASN A 155 15.54 -4.26 8.93
CA ASN A 155 16.65 -4.53 8.01
C ASN A 155 17.61 -5.61 8.53
N SER A 156 17.22 -6.36 9.57
CA SER A 156 18.07 -7.37 10.21
C SER A 156 18.27 -8.61 9.31
N LYS A 157 19.31 -9.38 9.65
CA LYS A 157 19.59 -10.67 8.99
C LYS A 157 18.45 -11.68 9.16
N GLN A 158 17.69 -11.60 10.27
CA GLN A 158 16.56 -12.51 10.52
C GLN A 158 15.42 -12.24 9.54
N VAL A 159 15.03 -10.97 9.35
CA VAL A 159 14.01 -10.59 8.38
C VAL A 159 14.47 -10.93 6.95
N LEU A 160 15.74 -10.67 6.64
CA LEU A 160 16.30 -10.97 5.32
C LEU A 160 16.31 -12.47 5.02
N ALA A 161 16.63 -13.32 6.00
CA ALA A 161 16.65 -14.77 5.87
C ALA A 161 15.28 -15.37 5.53
N LEU A 162 14.19 -14.69 5.90
CA LEU A 162 12.82 -15.06 5.51
C LEU A 162 12.43 -14.44 4.15
N ALA A 163 12.77 -13.18 3.92
CA ALA A 163 12.36 -12.45 2.73
C ALA A 163 13.01 -12.99 1.43
N LEU A 164 14.28 -13.41 1.46
CA LEU A 164 14.98 -13.92 0.26
C LEU A 164 14.38 -15.22 -0.28
N PRO A 165 14.18 -16.28 0.54
CA PRO A 165 13.50 -17.49 0.07
C PRO A 165 12.05 -17.23 -0.35
N LEU A 166 11.34 -16.35 0.35
CA LEU A 166 9.96 -15.99 0.05
C LEU A 166 9.84 -15.37 -1.35
N ALA A 167 10.66 -14.36 -1.64
CA ALA A 167 10.74 -13.73 -2.95
C ALA A 167 11.06 -14.77 -4.04
N LYS A 168 12.05 -15.63 -3.81
CA LYS A 168 12.42 -16.70 -4.76
C LYS A 168 11.25 -17.66 -5.04
N LYS A 169 10.52 -18.09 -4.02
CA LYS A 169 9.34 -18.96 -4.17
C LYS A 169 8.23 -18.27 -4.96
N ALA A 170 7.95 -17.00 -4.66
CA ALA A 170 6.95 -16.21 -5.37
C ALA A 170 7.30 -16.03 -6.85
N LYS A 171 8.53 -15.63 -7.18
CA LYS A 171 9.00 -15.53 -8.57
C LYS A 171 8.95 -16.87 -9.30
N ALA A 172 9.30 -17.98 -8.63
CA ALA A 172 9.21 -19.32 -9.22
C ALA A 172 7.75 -19.75 -9.51
N ALA A 173 6.78 -19.21 -8.78
CA ALA A 173 5.35 -19.37 -9.04
C ALA A 173 4.79 -18.39 -10.08
N GLY A 174 5.63 -17.53 -10.67
CA GLY A 174 5.21 -16.53 -11.66
C GLY A 174 4.61 -15.26 -11.07
N LEU A 175 4.68 -15.07 -9.75
CA LEU A 175 4.13 -13.90 -9.07
C LEU A 175 5.07 -12.71 -9.13
N THR A 176 4.51 -11.49 -9.14
CA THR A 176 5.29 -10.28 -8.87
C THR A 176 5.59 -10.16 -7.37
N VAL A 177 6.70 -9.50 -7.03
CA VAL A 177 7.15 -9.32 -5.65
C VAL A 177 7.40 -7.84 -5.39
N ALA A 178 6.67 -7.27 -4.44
CA ALA A 178 6.95 -5.96 -3.88
C ALA A 178 7.57 -6.11 -2.48
N ILE A 179 8.41 -5.16 -2.07
CA ILE A 179 8.95 -5.09 -0.72
C ILE A 179 8.48 -3.79 -0.05
N GLY A 180 7.78 -3.94 1.07
CA GLY A 180 7.23 -2.83 1.85
C GLY A 180 7.57 -2.95 3.32
N GLY A 181 6.86 -2.18 4.15
CA GLY A 181 7.00 -2.19 5.61
C GLY A 181 8.29 -1.51 6.09
N GLY A 182 8.17 -0.35 6.72
CA GLY A 182 9.30 0.33 7.36
C GLY A 182 10.45 0.72 6.42
N VAL A 183 10.17 1.02 5.15
CA VAL A 183 11.19 1.52 4.21
C VAL A 183 11.77 2.84 4.72
N SER A 184 13.09 2.92 4.70
CA SER A 184 13.91 4.05 5.13
C SER A 184 15.19 4.11 4.29
N LEU A 185 15.99 5.17 4.46
CA LEU A 185 17.32 5.26 3.84
C LEU A 185 18.21 4.04 4.17
N ASP A 186 18.07 3.49 5.38
CA ASP A 186 18.81 2.30 5.84
C ASP A 186 18.34 0.99 5.18
N SER A 187 17.26 1.03 4.38
CA SER A 187 16.77 -0.15 3.66
C SER A 187 17.59 -0.47 2.41
N PHE A 188 18.42 0.47 1.91
CA PHE A 188 19.17 0.26 0.67
C PHE A 188 20.12 -0.95 0.71
N PRO A 189 20.93 -1.17 1.78
CA PRO A 189 21.73 -2.38 1.90
C PRO A 189 20.89 -3.67 1.91
N PHE A 190 19.70 -3.64 2.53
CA PHE A 190 18.78 -4.77 2.55
C PHE A 190 18.31 -5.13 1.12
N PHE A 191 17.94 -4.13 0.32
CA PHE A 191 17.53 -4.35 -1.08
C PHE A 191 18.66 -4.92 -1.95
N LYS A 192 19.91 -4.50 -1.73
CA LYS A 192 21.07 -5.04 -2.48
C LYS A 192 21.35 -6.52 -2.24
N MET A 193 20.79 -7.12 -1.19
CA MET A 193 20.97 -8.54 -0.91
C MET A 193 20.09 -9.43 -1.80
N PHE A 194 19.08 -8.86 -2.45
CA PHE A 194 18.25 -9.57 -3.41
C PHE A 194 18.99 -9.68 -4.74
N SER A 195 18.97 -10.85 -5.36
CA SER A 195 19.48 -11.01 -6.72
C SER A 195 18.60 -10.23 -7.71
N GLN A 196 19.19 -9.83 -8.83
CA GLN A 196 18.46 -9.12 -9.88
C GLN A 196 17.20 -9.89 -10.30
N GLY A 197 16.06 -9.20 -10.30
CA GLY A 197 14.75 -9.78 -10.63
C GLY A 197 14.06 -10.55 -9.51
N HIS A 198 14.60 -10.59 -8.28
CA HIS A 198 13.90 -11.20 -7.14
C HIS A 198 12.74 -10.35 -6.62
N PHE A 199 12.73 -9.05 -6.89
CA PHE A 199 11.60 -8.18 -6.61
C PHE A 199 11.44 -7.13 -7.70
N ASP A 200 10.18 -6.76 -7.94
CA ASP A 200 9.74 -5.91 -9.04
C ASP A 200 9.45 -4.49 -8.56
N ARG A 201 9.12 -4.32 -7.27
CA ARG A 201 8.76 -3.02 -6.68
C ARG A 201 9.23 -2.88 -5.23
N PHE A 202 9.45 -1.65 -4.78
CA PHE A 202 9.39 -1.34 -3.34
C PHE A 202 8.35 -0.26 -3.08
N GLU A 203 7.85 -0.21 -1.86
CA GLU A 203 6.82 0.76 -1.50
C GLU A 203 7.06 1.41 -0.14
N THR A 204 6.83 2.71 -0.07
CA THR A 204 6.57 3.41 1.19
C THR A 204 5.09 3.24 1.54
N ARG A 205 4.60 3.95 2.56
CA ARG A 205 3.17 3.91 2.89
C ARG A 205 2.32 4.43 1.72
N LYS A 206 2.78 5.47 1.03
CA LYS A 206 2.02 6.15 -0.02
C LYS A 206 2.47 5.93 -1.44
N VAL A 207 3.72 5.57 -1.68
CA VAL A 207 4.33 5.63 -3.02
C VAL A 207 4.97 4.30 -3.37
N ILE A 208 4.72 3.82 -4.59
CA ILE A 208 5.20 2.55 -5.13
C ILE A 208 6.20 2.83 -6.25
N PHE A 209 7.35 2.17 -6.19
CA PHE A 209 8.50 2.37 -7.07
C PHE A 209 8.79 1.10 -7.87
N ASN A 210 9.07 1.24 -9.16
CA ASN A 210 9.48 0.13 -10.03
C ASN A 210 10.98 -0.14 -9.93
N CYS A 211 11.33 -1.41 -9.74
CA CYS A 211 12.71 -1.89 -9.69
C CYS A 211 13.08 -2.66 -10.96
N PRO A 212 14.38 -2.69 -11.32
CA PRO A 212 15.52 -2.22 -10.52
C PRO A 212 15.79 -0.71 -10.58
N GLN A 213 15.22 0.03 -11.54
CA GLN A 213 15.65 1.38 -11.88
C GLN A 213 15.48 2.40 -10.74
N ALA A 214 14.41 2.30 -9.93
CA ALA A 214 14.24 3.17 -8.76
C ALA A 214 15.35 3.04 -7.70
N LEU A 215 16.18 1.99 -7.75
CA LEU A 215 17.27 1.81 -6.82
C LEU A 215 18.49 2.68 -7.14
N ASP A 216 18.63 3.16 -8.39
CA ASP A 216 19.79 3.92 -8.84
C ASP A 216 19.89 5.29 -8.14
N ASN A 217 18.74 5.91 -7.85
CA ASN A 217 18.64 7.18 -7.15
C ASN A 217 17.80 7.09 -5.85
N PHE A 218 17.84 5.91 -5.20
CA PHE A 218 17.01 5.54 -4.05
C PHE A 218 16.87 6.63 -2.98
N SER A 219 17.97 7.24 -2.53
CA SER A 219 17.92 8.23 -1.45
C SER A 219 17.09 9.47 -1.79
N LEU A 220 17.21 9.97 -3.03
CA LEU A 220 16.47 11.14 -3.50
C LEU A 220 15.00 10.77 -3.76
N ALA A 221 14.78 9.63 -4.41
CA ALA A 221 13.44 9.07 -4.66
C ALA A 221 12.66 8.90 -3.35
N PHE A 222 13.30 8.32 -2.32
CA PHE A 222 12.72 8.14 -1.00
C PHE A 222 12.37 9.47 -0.34
N GLN A 223 13.26 10.47 -0.35
CA GLN A 223 12.99 11.78 0.24
C GLN A 223 11.74 12.45 -0.37
N LYS A 224 11.62 12.41 -1.70
CA LYS A 224 10.43 12.94 -2.40
C LYS A 224 9.16 12.16 -2.09
N ALA A 225 9.26 10.84 -1.89
CA ALA A 225 8.16 10.02 -1.43
C ALA A 225 7.63 10.48 -0.05
N ILE A 226 8.55 10.78 0.87
CA ILE A 226 8.21 11.28 2.20
C ILE A 226 7.64 12.70 2.13
N GLU A 227 8.15 13.56 1.23
CA GLU A 227 7.57 14.88 0.97
C GLU A 227 6.11 14.76 0.49
N PHE A 228 5.82 13.81 -0.41
CA PHE A 228 4.45 13.54 -0.85
C PHE A 228 3.55 13.12 0.32
N GLU A 229 3.99 12.20 1.18
CA GLU A 229 3.23 11.78 2.37
C GLU A 229 3.00 12.95 3.35
N LEU A 230 3.99 13.83 3.53
CA LEU A 230 3.85 15.04 4.34
C LEU A 230 2.77 15.99 3.79
N LEU A 231 2.82 16.30 2.49
CA LEU A 231 1.83 17.15 1.83
C LEU A 231 0.42 16.56 1.93
N TRP A 232 0.31 15.23 1.81
CA TRP A 232 -0.96 14.52 1.98
C TRP A 232 -1.53 14.70 3.39
N LEU A 233 -0.71 14.53 4.43
CA LEU A 233 -1.14 14.69 5.82
C LEU A 233 -1.48 16.15 6.16
N GLU A 234 -0.72 17.12 5.66
CA GLU A 234 -1.05 18.55 5.78
C GLU A 234 -2.39 18.88 5.11
N ASN A 235 -2.64 18.32 3.92
CA ASN A 235 -3.90 18.51 3.21
C ASN A 235 -5.08 17.95 4.01
N LYS A 236 -4.96 16.74 4.56
CA LYS A 236 -5.97 16.14 5.44
C LYS A 236 -6.22 16.99 6.67
N LYS A 237 -5.15 17.40 7.37
CA LYS A 237 -5.24 18.26 8.56
C LYS A 237 -5.98 19.56 8.26
N ASN A 238 -5.67 20.21 7.14
CA ASN A 238 -6.31 21.46 6.75
C ASN A 238 -7.80 21.30 6.45
N TYR A 239 -8.17 20.20 5.77
CA TYR A 239 -9.57 19.89 5.46
C TYR A 239 -10.40 19.69 6.72
N TYR A 240 -10.00 18.77 7.61
CA TYR A 240 -10.75 18.51 8.84
C TYR A 240 -10.70 19.69 9.82
N GLY A 241 -9.59 20.43 9.85
CA GLY A 241 -9.51 21.65 10.65
C GLY A 241 -10.49 22.73 10.20
N ALA A 242 -10.90 22.77 8.93
CA ALA A 242 -11.93 23.69 8.47
C ALA A 242 -13.31 23.33 9.03
N ILE A 243 -13.64 22.03 9.06
CA ILE A 243 -14.90 21.51 9.63
C ILE A 243 -14.96 21.83 11.12
N VAL A 244 -13.88 21.59 11.87
CA VAL A 244 -13.81 21.94 13.30
C VAL A 244 -14.08 23.42 13.52
N ARG A 245 -13.43 24.31 12.74
CA ARG A 245 -13.64 25.76 12.88
C ARG A 245 -15.07 26.20 12.53
N GLU A 246 -15.71 25.53 11.58
CA GLU A 246 -17.11 25.80 11.22
C GLU A 246 -18.04 25.48 12.39
N ASP A 247 -17.87 24.31 13.01
CA ASP A 247 -18.67 23.89 14.16
C ASP A 247 -18.37 24.75 15.40
N ASP A 248 -17.11 25.08 15.67
CA ASP A 248 -16.69 25.92 16.80
C ASP A 248 -17.39 27.29 16.76
N GLN A 249 -17.44 27.94 15.59
CA GLN A 249 -18.16 29.22 15.42
C GLN A 249 -19.64 29.09 15.76
N ARG A 250 -20.27 27.97 15.37
CA ARG A 250 -21.68 27.73 15.68
C ARG A 250 -21.90 27.46 17.17
N LEU A 251 -20.98 26.72 17.80
CA LEU A 251 -21.02 26.41 19.23
C LEU A 251 -20.88 27.68 20.07
N GLU A 252 -19.97 28.58 19.73
CA GLU A 252 -19.82 29.89 20.40
C GLU A 252 -21.14 30.67 20.40
N ILE A 253 -21.79 30.80 19.24
CA ILE A 253 -23.09 31.49 19.12
C ILE A 253 -24.16 30.84 19.98
N LEU A 254 -24.24 29.51 19.98
CA LEU A 254 -25.25 28.78 20.76
C LEU A 254 -24.98 28.85 22.27
N HIS A 255 -23.71 28.87 22.67
CA HIS A 255 -23.31 29.00 24.07
C HIS A 255 -23.68 30.39 24.61
N ASP A 256 -23.40 31.45 23.86
CA ASP A 256 -23.79 32.82 24.22
C ASP A 256 -25.31 33.00 24.30
N LEU A 257 -26.09 32.34 23.42
CA LEU A 257 -27.55 32.38 23.49
C LEU A 257 -28.15 31.70 24.73
N LEU A 258 -27.46 30.70 25.29
CA LEU A 258 -27.94 29.94 26.45
C LEU A 258 -27.41 30.47 27.79
N PHE A 259 -26.20 31.03 27.79
CA PHE A 259 -25.46 31.34 29.01
C PHE A 259 -24.85 32.75 29.03
N GLY A 260 -24.97 33.53 27.95
CA GLY A 260 -24.46 34.89 27.83
C GLY A 260 -25.44 35.98 28.29
#